data_AF-A0A2T4DE01-F1
#
_entry.id   AF-A0A2T4DE01-F1
#
_cell.length_a   1.000
_cell.length_b   1.000
_cell.length_c   1.000
_cell.angle_alpha   90.00
_cell.angle_beta   90.00
_cell.angle_gamma   90.00
#
_symmetry.space_group_name_H-M   'P 1'
#
loop_
_entity.id
_entity.type
_entity.pdbx_description
1 polymer ?
#
loop_
_entity_poly.entity_id
_entity_poly.type
_entity_poly.pdbx_seq_one_letter_code
_entity_poly.pdbx_strand_id
1 'polypeptide(L)' 'MEEFELNIKLKAKNQVEANQVKKAFETMVTSFKAEGIIKMEKIFKSDAFVRNVVKMKLGIK' A
#
# COMPACT_ATOMS: atom_id res chain seq x y z
N MET A 1 8.91 -7.71 -20.63
CA MET A 1 8.18 -6.96 -19.58
C MET A 1 8.52 -5.51 -19.80
N GLU A 2 7.52 -4.64 -19.83
CA GLU A 2 7.73 -3.19 -19.96
C GLU A 2 7.87 -2.59 -18.56
N GLU A 3 8.84 -1.69 -18.41
CA GLU A 3 9.06 -0.94 -17.19
C GLU A 3 8.28 0.38 -17.26
N PHE A 4 7.55 0.69 -16.19
CA PHE A 4 6.78 1.92 -16.07
C PHE A 4 7.24 2.69 -14.84
N GLU A 5 7.64 3.95 -15.03
CA GLU A 5 7.93 4.86 -13.92
C GLU A 5 6.64 5.52 -13.42
N LEU A 6 6.20 5.12 -12.23
CA LEU A 6 5.03 5.71 -11.58
C LEU A 6 5.45 6.81 -10.61
N ASN A 7 5.10 8.06 -10.93
CA ASN A 7 5.41 9.20 -10.07
C ASN A 7 4.26 9.49 -9.09
N ILE A 8 4.29 8.83 -7.93
CA ILE A 8 3.25 8.96 -6.89
C ILE A 8 3.67 10.01 -5.85
N LYS A 9 2.88 11.08 -5.73
CA LYS A 9 3.06 12.09 -4.67
C LYS A 9 2.29 11.67 -3.42
N LEU A 10 2.97 11.65 -2.27
CA LEU A 10 2.39 11.29 -0.98
C LEU A 10 2.54 12.46 0.00
N LYS A 11 1.58 12.60 0.92
CA LYS A 11 1.68 13.55 2.03
C LYS A 11 2.17 12.81 3.26
N ALA A 12 3.24 13.31 3.87
CA ALA A 12 3.78 12.84 5.14
C ALA A 12 3.97 14.05 6.07
N LYS A 13 3.89 13.83 7.38
CA LYS A 13 4.02 14.88 8.40
C LYS A 13 5.46 15.36 8.52
N ASN A 14 6.44 14.49 8.25
CA ASN A 14 7.86 14.80 8.31
C ASN A 14 8.68 13.86 7.42
N GLN A 15 9.99 14.12 7.33
CA GLN A 15 10.92 13.34 6.51
C GLN A 15 11.09 11.89 6.99
N VAL A 16 10.96 11.63 8.29
CA VAL A 16 11.05 10.27 8.85
C VAL A 16 9.87 9.42 8.37
N GLU A 17 8.66 9.95 8.45
CA GLU A 17 7.45 9.29 7.94
C GLU A 17 7.54 9.10 6.42
N ALA A 18 8.02 10.10 5.67
CA ALA A 18 8.23 9.96 4.24
C ALA A 18 9.17 8.79 3.88
N ASN A 19 10.27 8.64 4.62
CA ASN A 19 11.21 7.54 4.43
C ASN A 19 10.61 6.17 4.81
N GLN A 20 9.80 6.12 5.88
CA GLN A 20 9.09 4.90 6.27
C GLN A 20 8.09 4.46 5.20
N VAL A 21 7.31 5.40 4.68
CA VAL A 21 6.35 5.15 3.60
C VAL A 21 7.07 4.67 2.34
N LYS A 22 8.19 5.30 1.95
CA LYS A 22 9.01 4.86 0.82
C LYS A 22 9.45 3.41 0.97
N LYS A 23 10.04 3.05 2.12
CA LYS A 23 10.48 1.66 2.40
C LYS A 23 9.33 0.65 2.36
N ALA A 24 8.15 1.04 2.85
CA ALA A 24 6.96 0.20 2.78
C ALA A 24 6.57 -0.09 1.32
N PHE A 25 6.53 0.94 0.45
CA PHE A 25 6.26 0.74 -0.98
C PHE A 25 7.30 -0.15 -1.65
N GLU A 26 8.59 0.07 -1.41
CA GLU A 26 9.66 -0.79 -1.94
C GLU A 26 9.45 -2.25 -1.52
N THR A 27 9.16 -2.48 -0.23
CA THR A 27 8.91 -3.83 0.30
C THR A 27 7.69 -4.48 -0.34
N MET A 28 6.61 -3.71 -0.57
CA MET A 28 5.40 -4.21 -1.22
C MET A 28 5.67 -4.60 -2.68
N VAL A 29 6.41 -3.77 -3.42
CA VAL A 29 6.78 -4.05 -4.82
C VAL A 29 7.65 -5.30 -4.91
N THR A 30 8.66 -5.45 -4.04
CA THR A 30 9.54 -6.63 -4.05
C THR A 30 8.80 -7.90 -3.61
N SER A 31 7.95 -7.83 -2.59
CA SER A 31 7.32 -9.02 -1.99
C SER A 31 6.11 -9.51 -2.79
N PHE A 32 5.27 -8.58 -3.27
CA PHE A 32 3.99 -8.92 -3.90
C PHE A 32 3.97 -8.70 -5.41
N LYS A 33 4.98 -8.00 -5.96
CA LYS A 33 5.01 -7.55 -7.36
C LYS A 33 3.79 -6.68 -7.72
N ALA A 34 3.77 -6.16 -8.95
CA ALA A 34 2.65 -5.34 -9.42
C ALA A 34 1.30 -6.09 -9.34
N GLU A 35 1.28 -7.37 -9.72
CA GLU A 35 0.06 -8.19 -9.69
C GLU A 35 -0.51 -8.38 -8.28
N GLY A 36 0.35 -8.66 -7.29
CA GLY A 36 -0.10 -8.84 -5.90
C GLY A 36 -0.61 -7.53 -5.30
N ILE A 37 0.03 -6.40 -5.61
CA ILE A 37 -0.47 -5.06 -5.20
C ILE A 37 -1.88 -4.82 -5.74
N ILE A 38 -2.13 -5.11 -7.03
CA ILE A 38 -3.46 -4.98 -7.64
C ILE A 38 -4.48 -5.90 -6.97
N LYS A 39 -4.13 -7.16 -6.71
CA LYS A 39 -5.05 -8.11 -6.05
C LYS A 39 -5.38 -7.69 -4.62
N MET A 40 -4.40 -7.23 -3.85
CA MET A 40 -4.64 -6.72 -2.48
C MET A 40 -5.58 -5.51 -2.49
N GLU A 41 -5.39 -4.59 -3.43
CA GLU A 41 -6.26 -3.42 -3.59
C GLU A 41 -7.70 -3.83 -3.91
N LYS A 42 -7.89 -4.78 -4.83
CA LYS A 42 -9.19 -5.34 -5.16
C LYS A 42 -9.85 -5.99 -3.94
N ILE A 43 -9.13 -6.86 -3.24
CA ILE A 43 -9.64 -7.54 -2.02
C ILE A 43 -10.10 -6.50 -0.99
N PHE A 44 -9.28 -5.49 -0.71
CA PHE A 44 -9.63 -4.46 0.27
C PHE A 44 -10.89 -3.65 -0.12
N LYS A 45 -11.12 -3.43 -1.43
CA LYS A 45 -12.32 -2.75 -1.93
C LYS A 45 -13.56 -3.65 -1.93
N SER A 46 -13.43 -4.89 -2.40
CA SER A 46 -14.57 -5.79 -2.60
C SER A 46 -15.01 -6.51 -1.33
N ASP A 47 -14.09 -6.81 -0.41
CA ASP A 47 -14.37 -7.60 0.78
C ASP A 47 -14.51 -6.70 2.03
N ALA A 48 -15.75 -6.59 2.52
CA ALA A 48 -16.07 -5.82 3.72
C ALA A 48 -15.45 -6.40 4.99
N PHE A 49 -15.31 -7.72 5.09
CA PHE A 49 -14.68 -8.37 6.24
C PHE A 49 -13.18 -8.02 6.29
N VAL A 50 -12.46 -8.20 5.17
CA VAL A 50 -11.03 -7.84 5.12
C VAL A 50 -10.82 -6.36 5.42
N ARG A 51 -11.63 -5.48 4.82
CA ARG A 51 -11.55 -4.04 5.09
C ARG A 51 -11.76 -3.70 6.56
N ASN A 52 -12.74 -4.32 7.22
CA ASN A 52 -13.03 -4.08 8.63
C ASN A 52 -11.91 -4.60 9.53
N VAL A 53 -11.37 -5.79 9.25
CA VAL A 53 -10.22 -6.34 10.00
C VAL A 53 -9.01 -5.41 9.90
N VAL A 54 -8.69 -4.92 8.70
CA VAL A 54 -7.57 -3.99 8.49
C VAL A 54 -7.81 -2.68 9.24
N LYS A 55 -8.99 -2.08 9.12
CA LYS A 55 -9.35 -0.86 9.87
C LYS A 55 -9.19 -1.04 11.38
N MET A 56 -9.68 -2.15 11.94
CA MET A 56 -9.54 -2.47 13.36
C MET A 56 -8.07 -2.58 13.78
N LYS A 57 -7.23 -3.28 12.99
CA LYS A 57 -5.79 -3.43 13.30
C LYS A 57 -5.02 -2.11 13.23
N LEU A 58 -5.45 -1.20 12.35
CA LEU A 58 -4.86 0.13 12.21
C LEU A 58 -5.44 1.16 13.18
N GLY A 59 -6.46 0.80 13.98
CA GLY A 59 -7.13 1.74 14.89
C GLY A 59 -7.93 2.83 14.17
N ILE A 60 -8.34 2.59 12.92
CA ILE A 60 -9.12 3.52 12.11
C ILE A 60 -10.60 3.20 12.29
N LYS A 61 -11.40 4.18 12.73
CA LYS A 61 -12.86 4.06 12.81
C LYS A 61 -13.49 4.28 11.43
#